data_AF-A0A258QXA0-F1
#
_entry.id   AF-A0A258QXA0-F1
#
_cell.length_a   1.000
_cell.length_b   1.000
_cell.length_c   1.000
_cell.angle_alpha   90.00
_cell.angle_beta   90.00
_cell.angle_gamma   90.00
#
_symmetry.space_group_name_H-M   'P 1'
#
loop_
_entity.id
_entity.type
_entity.pdbx_description
1 polymer ?
#
loop_
_entity_poly.entity_id
_entity_poly.type
_entity_poly.pdbx_seq_one_letter_code
_entity_poly.pdbx_strand_id
1 'polypeptide(L)'
;PNEADRKVALAKLVGIEHQMFIEVEGQPRVYAIADEDLERSTADKTSAVHFMRFDLTDDMKKALKAGAQMMVGCDHKGYPMHVQTLPPETLASLVSDLS
;
A
#
# COMPACT_ATOMS: atom_id res chain seq x y z
N PRO A 1 -23.04 4.68 4.97
CA PRO A 1 -22.41 5.47 3.87
C PRO A 1 -23.28 5.47 2.60
N ASN A 2 -23.57 6.64 2.05
CA ASN A 2 -24.32 6.80 0.80
C ASN A 2 -23.42 7.22 -0.38
N GLU A 3 -23.98 7.32 -1.58
CA GLU A 3 -23.24 7.69 -2.79
C GLU A 3 -22.62 9.11 -2.72
N ALA A 4 -23.32 10.06 -2.12
CA ALA A 4 -22.84 11.43 -1.99
C ALA A 4 -21.60 11.51 -1.09
N ASP A 5 -21.61 10.79 0.03
CA ASP A 5 -20.46 10.70 0.94
C ASP A 5 -19.24 10.11 0.21
N ARG A 6 -19.46 9.05 -0.58
CA ARG A 6 -18.40 8.40 -1.38
C ARG A 6 -17.82 9.37 -2.40
N LYS A 7 -18.64 10.10 -3.14
CA LYS A 7 -18.18 11.07 -4.14
C LYS A 7 -17.29 12.16 -3.52
N VAL A 8 -17.66 12.65 -2.34
CA VAL A 8 -16.85 13.63 -1.60
C VAL A 8 -15.54 13.03 -1.12
N ALA A 9 -15.56 11.79 -0.61
CA ALA A 9 -14.34 11.11 -0.16
C ALA A 9 -13.37 10.85 -1.32
N LEU A 10 -13.86 10.34 -2.45
CA LEU A 10 -13.06 10.08 -3.64
C LEU A 10 -12.41 11.37 -4.18
N ALA A 11 -13.12 12.49 -4.19
CA ALA A 11 -12.55 13.77 -4.59
C ALA A 11 -11.45 14.27 -3.63
N LYS A 12 -11.54 13.94 -2.33
CA LYS A 12 -10.54 14.32 -1.31
C LYS A 12 -9.30 13.45 -1.30
N LEU A 13 -9.39 12.22 -1.82
CA LEU A 13 -8.35 11.18 -1.72
C LEU A 13 -7.71 10.88 -3.08
N VAL A 14 -7.70 11.83 -4.00
CA VAL A 14 -7.05 11.68 -5.31
C VAL A 14 -5.55 11.41 -5.13
N GLY A 15 -5.08 10.31 -5.72
CA GLY A 15 -3.68 9.90 -5.66
C GLY A 15 -3.31 9.14 -4.38
N ILE A 16 -4.28 8.73 -3.56
CA ILE A 16 -4.04 7.95 -2.34
C ILE A 16 -3.32 6.63 -2.65
N GLU A 17 -3.63 6.00 -3.77
CA GLU A 17 -3.04 4.76 -4.26
C GLU A 17 -1.52 4.84 -4.40
N HIS A 18 -0.98 6.02 -4.77
CA HIS A 18 0.46 6.25 -4.91
C HIS A 18 1.16 6.58 -3.59
N GLN A 19 0.40 6.78 -2.51
CA GLN A 19 0.92 7.11 -1.19
C GLN A 19 0.84 5.92 -0.23
N MET A 20 0.33 4.77 -0.70
CA MET A 20 0.37 3.50 0.02
C MET A 20 1.81 2.96 0.02
N PHE A 21 2.27 2.44 1.15
CA PHE A 21 3.62 1.91 1.28
C PHE A 21 3.69 0.65 2.15
N ILE A 22 4.78 -0.08 1.95
CA ILE A 22 5.30 -1.13 2.82
C ILE A 22 6.68 -0.70 3.31
N GLU A 23 6.97 -0.92 4.59
CA GLU A 23 8.30 -0.70 5.19
C GLU A 23 8.71 -1.97 5.93
N VAL A 24 9.79 -2.60 5.47
CA VAL A 24 10.41 -3.75 6.15
C VAL A 24 11.36 -3.20 7.21
N GLU A 25 11.38 -3.79 8.39
CA GLU A 25 12.23 -3.35 9.50
C GLU A 25 13.69 -3.15 9.07
N GLY A 26 14.21 -1.93 9.27
CA GLY A 26 15.58 -1.56 8.90
C GLY A 26 15.82 -1.34 7.40
N GLN A 27 14.79 -1.35 6.57
CA GLN A 27 14.86 -1.15 5.11
C GLN A 27 14.10 0.13 4.71
N PRO A 28 14.43 0.74 3.56
CA PRO A 28 13.69 1.90 3.06
C PRO A 28 12.25 1.52 2.67
N ARG A 29 11.36 2.52 2.70
CA ARG A 29 9.96 2.37 2.26
C ARG A 29 9.87 1.98 0.78
N VAL A 30 8.91 1.12 0.49
CA VAL A 30 8.49 0.75 -0.86
C VAL A 30 7.08 1.28 -1.07
N TYR A 31 6.94 2.28 -1.93
CA TYR A 31 5.63 2.81 -2.32
C TYR A 31 4.98 1.92 -3.39
N ALA A 32 3.65 1.88 -3.39
CA ALA A 32 2.87 1.10 -4.34
C ALA A 32 3.04 1.62 -5.76
N ILE A 33 3.16 0.68 -6.70
CA ILE A 33 2.93 0.92 -8.12
C ILE A 33 1.47 0.53 -8.38
N ALA A 34 0.63 1.51 -8.71
CA ALA A 34 -0.81 1.34 -8.79
C ALA A 34 -1.32 1.38 -10.23
N ASP A 35 -2.35 0.58 -10.49
CA ASP A 35 -3.17 0.57 -11.71
C ASP A 35 -2.38 0.48 -13.04
N GLU A 36 -1.30 -0.30 -13.05
CA GLU A 36 -0.46 -0.52 -14.24
C GLU A 36 -1.21 -1.18 -15.41
N ASP A 37 -2.35 -1.80 -15.13
CA ASP A 37 -3.25 -2.40 -16.11
C ASP A 37 -4.18 -1.38 -16.80
N LEU A 38 -4.24 -0.14 -16.31
CA LEU A 38 -5.09 0.91 -16.88
C LEU A 38 -4.26 1.86 -17.74
N GLU A 39 -4.57 1.93 -19.04
CA GLU A 39 -3.85 2.81 -20.01
C GLU A 39 -3.88 4.29 -19.64
N ARG A 40 -4.84 4.75 -18.83
CA ARG A 40 -5.05 6.15 -18.46
C ARG A 40 -5.73 6.29 -17.09
N SER A 41 -4.96 6.29 -16.00
CA SER A 41 -5.44 6.87 -14.75
C SER A 41 -5.53 8.39 -14.95
N THR A 42 -6.74 8.92 -15.14
CA THR A 42 -6.92 10.37 -15.21
C THR A 42 -6.65 10.96 -13.83
N ALA A 43 -5.65 11.85 -13.73
CA ALA A 43 -5.21 12.52 -12.50
C ALA A 43 -6.31 13.31 -11.74
N ASP A 44 -7.52 13.42 -12.32
CA ASP A 44 -8.61 14.22 -11.78
C ASP A 44 -9.64 13.41 -10.97
N LYS A 45 -9.61 12.08 -10.99
CA LYS A 45 -10.59 11.23 -10.30
C LYS A 45 -9.94 9.95 -9.74
N THR A 46 -10.12 9.72 -8.45
CA THR A 46 -9.71 8.45 -7.81
C THR A 46 -10.80 7.39 -7.93
N SER A 47 -10.38 6.14 -8.03
CA SER A 47 -11.27 4.98 -7.99
C SER A 47 -11.57 4.60 -6.53
N ALA A 48 -12.66 3.88 -6.31
CA ALA A 48 -12.90 3.23 -5.02
C ALA A 48 -12.10 1.91 -4.89
N VAL A 49 -11.54 1.40 -5.99
CA VAL A 49 -10.78 0.16 -6.07
C VAL A 49 -9.54 0.40 -6.92
N HIS A 50 -8.38 0.03 -6.39
CA HIS A 50 -7.09 0.12 -7.05
C HIS A 50 -6.38 -1.23 -6.96
N PHE A 51 -5.58 -1.57 -7.96
CA PHE A 51 -4.66 -2.70 -7.88
C PHE A 51 -3.25 -2.17 -7.64
N MET A 52 -2.55 -2.76 -6.69
CA MET A 52 -1.24 -2.29 -6.24
C MET A 52 -0.23 -3.44 -6.27
N ARG A 53 0.97 -3.12 -6.76
CA ARG A 53 2.15 -3.97 -6.69
C ARG A 53 3.21 -3.27 -5.84
N PHE A 54 3.89 -4.06 -5.00
CA PHE A 54 5.00 -3.59 -4.18
C PHE A 54 6.26 -4.36 -4.57
N ASP A 55 7.26 -3.64 -5.05
CA ASP A 55 8.53 -4.23 -5.49
C ASP A 55 9.52 -4.32 -4.33
N LEU A 56 9.46 -5.44 -3.62
CA LEU A 56 10.41 -5.75 -2.57
C LEU A 56 11.73 -6.27 -3.17
N THR A 57 12.83 -5.69 -2.71
CA THR A 57 14.18 -6.16 -3.07
C THR A 57 14.48 -7.53 -2.46
N ASP A 58 15.47 -8.24 -3.01
CA ASP A 58 15.85 -9.55 -2.47
C ASP A 58 16.32 -9.48 -1.01
N ASP A 59 16.93 -8.38 -0.60
CA ASP A 59 17.36 -8.19 0.80
C ASP A 59 16.16 -7.96 1.74
N MET A 60 15.13 -7.25 1.29
CA MET A 60 13.86 -7.13 2.02
C MET A 60 13.18 -8.48 2.16
N LYS A 61 13.11 -9.27 1.08
CA LYS A 61 12.53 -10.63 1.12
C LYS A 61 13.28 -11.53 2.10
N LYS A 62 14.61 -11.50 2.08
CA LYS A 62 15.45 -12.26 3.03
C LYS A 62 15.21 -11.82 4.47
N ALA A 63 15.13 -10.52 4.74
CA ALA A 63 14.86 -10.00 6.07
C ALA A 63 13.49 -10.47 6.60
N LEU A 64 12.45 -10.38 5.77
CA LEU A 64 11.11 -10.86 6.11
C LEU A 64 11.10 -12.37 6.38
N LYS A 65 11.75 -13.18 5.52
CA LYS A 65 11.90 -14.63 5.73
C LYS A 65 12.71 -14.97 6.98
N ALA A 66 13.58 -14.07 7.45
CA ALA A 66 14.33 -14.20 8.70
C ALA A 66 13.55 -13.71 9.94
N GLY A 67 12.31 -13.24 9.78
CA GLY A 67 11.42 -12.82 10.86
C GLY A 67 11.36 -11.32 11.13
N ALA A 68 11.91 -10.48 10.24
CA ALA A 68 11.77 -9.03 10.33
C ALA A 68 10.29 -8.62 10.30
N GLN A 69 9.95 -7.56 11.04
CA GLN A 69 8.60 -6.99 11.00
C GLN A 69 8.34 -6.18 9.72
N MET A 70 7.06 -5.94 9.44
CA MET A 70 6.60 -5.13 8.32
C MET A 70 5.57 -4.11 8.81
N MET A 71 5.76 -2.85 8.42
CA MET A 71 4.78 -1.79 8.55
C MET A 71 4.07 -1.60 7.21
N VAL A 72 2.77 -1.33 7.26
CA VAL A 72 1.96 -0.96 6.10
C VAL A 72 1.29 0.37 6.40
N GLY A 73 1.29 1.30 5.45
CA GLY A 73 0.70 2.61 5.70
C GLY A 73 0.35 3.41 4.46
N CYS A 74 -0.13 4.61 4.73
CA CYS A 74 -0.48 5.63 3.76
C CYS A 74 0.03 6.99 4.25
N ASP A 75 0.76 7.71 3.40
CA ASP A 75 1.25 9.06 3.68
C ASP A 75 0.38 10.16 3.03
N HIS A 76 -0.76 9.80 2.42
CA HIS A 76 -1.66 10.76 1.79
C HIS A 76 -2.17 11.77 2.84
N LYS A 77 -2.05 13.07 2.57
CA LYS A 77 -2.42 14.14 3.54
C LYS A 77 -3.87 14.06 4.01
N GLY A 78 -4.77 13.60 3.15
CA GLY A 78 -6.20 13.40 3.47
C GLY A 78 -6.48 12.14 4.29
N TYR A 79 -5.51 11.23 4.44
CA TYR A 79 -5.64 9.98 5.17
C TYR A 79 -4.28 9.42 5.64
N PRO A 80 -3.56 10.10 6.55
CA PRO A 80 -2.31 9.59 7.09
C PRO A 80 -2.60 8.44 8.07
N MET A 81 -2.10 7.25 7.78
CA MET A 81 -2.37 6.07 8.60
C MET A 81 -1.21 5.07 8.50
N HIS A 82 -0.66 4.65 9.65
CA HIS A 82 0.43 3.69 9.70
C HIS A 82 0.08 2.54 10.65
N VAL A 83 0.16 1.30 10.16
CA VAL A 83 0.10 0.08 10.96
C VAL A 83 1.52 -0.37 11.21
N GLN A 84 2.07 -0.02 12.38
CA GLN A 84 3.50 -0.21 12.68
C GLN A 84 3.94 -1.66 12.69
N THR A 85 3.06 -2.57 13.10
CA THR A 85 3.34 -4.00 13.18
C THR A 85 2.14 -4.78 12.66
N LEU A 86 2.38 -5.74 11.77
CA LEU A 86 1.33 -6.66 11.32
C LEU A 86 1.12 -7.81 12.31
N PRO A 87 -0.11 -8.33 12.43
CA PRO A 87 -0.36 -9.57 13.13
C PRO A 87 0.51 -10.71 12.56
N PRO A 88 1.10 -11.58 13.39
CA PRO A 88 2.05 -12.61 12.93
C PRO A 88 1.51 -13.52 11.83
N GLU A 89 0.24 -13.90 11.90
CA GLU A 89 -0.42 -14.73 10.90
C GLU A 89 -0.57 -14.02 9.55
N THR A 90 -0.84 -12.71 9.55
CA THR A 90 -0.95 -11.91 8.34
C THR A 90 0.43 -11.73 7.71
N LEU A 91 1.45 -11.42 8.52
CA LEU A 91 2.83 -11.31 8.07
C LEU A 91 3.32 -12.63 7.47
N ALA A 92 3.12 -13.76 8.16
CA ALA A 92 3.50 -15.07 7.66
C ALA A 92 2.83 -15.43 6.33
N SER A 93 1.55 -15.11 6.18
CA SER A 93 0.82 -15.29 4.92
C SER A 93 1.44 -14.49 3.78
N LEU A 94 1.73 -13.20 3.98
CA LEU A 94 2.31 -12.34 2.95
C LEU A 94 3.75 -12.77 2.59
N VAL A 95 4.54 -13.21 3.57
CA VAL A 95 5.90 -13.72 3.32
C VAL A 95 5.87 -14.99 2.47
N SER A 96 4.80 -15.79 2.56
CA SER A 96 4.68 -17.01 1.77
C SER A 96 4.48 -16.76 0.27
N ASP A 97 4.02 -15.57 -0.12
CA ASP A 97 3.88 -15.15 -1.52
C ASP A 97 5.24 -14.77 -2.16
N LEU A 98 6.28 -14.58 -1.36
CA LEU A 98 7.60 -14.14 -1.82
C LEU A 98 8.47 -15.33 -2.25
N SER A 99 8.78 -15.41 -3.55
CA SER A 99 9.78 -16.36 -4.08
C SER A 99 11.21 -16.01 -3.67
#